data_AF-A0AAV1LSS3-F1
#
_entry.id   AF-A0AAV1LSS3-F1
#
_cell.length_a   1.000
_cell.length_b   1.000
_cell.length_c   1.000
_cell.angle_alpha   90.00
_cell.angle_beta   90.00
_cell.angle_gamma   90.00
#
_symmetry.space_group_name_H-M   'P 1'
#
loop_
_entity.id
_entity.type
_entity.pdbx_description
1 polymer ?
#
loop_
_entity_poly.entity_id
_entity_poly.type
_entity_poly.pdbx_seq_one_letter_code
_entity_poly.pdbx_strand_id
1 'polypeptide(L)'
;MLLVIWFAVILAAAALYFHQLHTRFSRYGVKQFKPIPIVDNMARIMLRMRHITDDTQKLYNAFPEERFVGRFEFLNPVVMIKDIELIKKITVKDFEHFLDHRSIVNENVDPFFGRNLISLKVWTDNDIVAQAVLFFIAGFDTISSAMSFALHEIAMHPEVQQRLYEEIKGHHEKNRGSLNYNSIQSLKYLDMVVSEVLRMWAPGVALDRLCIKDYNLGKPNKQATQDYIVSNRYIVRQIKTYK
;
A
#
# COMPACT_ATOMS: atom_id res chain seq x y z
N MET A 1 -0.56 44.03 19.44
CA MET A 1 0.78 43.89 18.80
C MET A 1 1.44 42.54 19.10
N LEU A 2 1.63 42.14 20.37
CA LEU A 2 2.30 40.86 20.71
C LEU A 2 1.64 39.60 20.11
N LEU A 3 0.30 39.50 20.13
CA LEU A 3 -0.42 38.36 19.53
C LEU A 3 -0.22 38.25 18.01
N VAL A 4 -0.13 39.38 17.31
CA VAL A 4 0.11 39.42 15.85
C VAL A 4 1.53 38.97 15.52
N ILE A 5 2.51 39.37 16.35
CA ILE A 5 3.89 38.92 16.22
C ILE A 5 3.99 37.40 16.44
N TRP A 6 3.36 36.88 17.51
CA TRP A 6 3.33 35.44 17.77
C TRP A 6 2.65 34.66 16.64
N PHE A 7 1.54 35.15 16.11
CA PHE A 7 0.87 34.54 14.97
C PHE A 7 1.75 34.53 13.71
N ALA A 8 2.44 35.64 13.42
CA ALA A 8 3.38 35.72 12.30
C ALA A 8 4.58 34.77 12.48
N VAL A 9 5.13 34.65 13.68
CA VAL A 9 6.22 33.71 13.99
C VAL A 9 5.75 32.26 13.82
N ILE A 10 4.55 31.91 14.32
CA ILE A 10 3.97 30.58 14.15
C ILE A 10 3.74 30.27 12.67
N LEU A 11 3.20 31.21 11.89
CA LEU A 11 3.03 31.05 10.45
C LEU A 11 4.35 30.88 9.72
N ALA A 12 5.37 31.68 10.04
CA ALA A 12 6.69 31.57 9.44
C ALA A 12 7.37 30.24 9.81
N ALA A 13 7.29 29.83 11.08
CA ALA A 13 7.81 28.55 11.54
C ALA A 13 7.10 27.37 10.86
N ALA A 14 5.77 27.42 10.74
CA ALA A 14 4.99 26.44 10.00
C ALA A 14 5.39 26.40 8.52
N ALA A 15 5.49 27.56 7.85
CA ALA A 15 5.89 27.63 6.45
C ALA A 15 7.30 27.07 6.21
N LEU A 16 8.26 27.39 7.07
CA LEU A 16 9.61 26.84 7.02
C LEU A 16 9.63 25.32 7.29
N TYR A 17 8.85 24.86 8.27
CA TYR A 17 8.70 23.43 8.57
C TYR A 17 8.12 22.67 7.37
N PHE A 18 7.03 23.15 6.78
CA PHE A 18 6.42 22.56 5.58
C PHE A 18 7.39 22.60 4.40
N HIS A 19 8.09 23.71 4.18
CA HIS A 19 9.10 23.81 3.13
C HIS A 19 10.25 22.80 3.34
N GLN A 20 10.74 22.67 4.56
CA GLN A 20 11.80 21.72 4.90
C GLN A 20 11.34 20.27 4.72
N LEU A 21 10.12 19.95 5.14
CA LEU A 21 9.53 18.64 4.95
C LEU A 21 9.41 18.31 3.46
N HIS A 22 8.79 19.20 2.71
CA HIS A 22 8.50 19.01 1.30
C HIS A 22 9.73 18.99 0.40
N THR A 23 10.85 19.57 0.84
CA THR A 23 12.13 19.48 0.13
C THR A 23 12.92 18.19 0.44
N ARG A 24 12.44 17.33 1.35
CA ARG A 24 13.22 16.17 1.84
C ARG A 24 13.65 15.20 0.74
N PHE A 25 12.75 14.76 -0.14
CA PHE A 25 13.11 13.86 -1.24
C PHE A 25 13.94 14.55 -2.32
N SER A 26 13.58 15.79 -2.69
CA SER A 26 14.32 16.56 -3.69
C SER A 26 15.76 16.86 -3.28
N ARG A 27 16.05 17.02 -1.98
CA ARG A 27 17.42 17.21 -1.45
C ARG A 27 18.34 16.04 -1.75
N TYR A 28 17.78 14.83 -1.86
CA TYR A 28 18.52 13.62 -2.21
C TYR A 28 18.29 13.20 -3.66
N GLY A 29 17.65 14.04 -4.48
CA GLY A 29 17.38 13.73 -5.88
C GLY A 29 16.37 12.61 -6.11
N VAL A 30 15.54 12.24 -5.12
CA VAL A 30 14.40 11.34 -5.34
C VAL A 30 13.27 12.14 -6.00
N LYS A 31 12.75 11.67 -7.14
CA LYS A 31 11.59 12.30 -7.78
C LYS A 31 10.35 12.14 -6.91
N GLN A 32 9.59 13.21 -6.81
CA GLN A 32 8.35 13.28 -6.05
C GLN A 32 7.37 14.20 -6.76
N PHE A 33 6.08 14.01 -6.51
CA PHE A 33 5.08 14.99 -6.94
C PHE A 33 5.34 16.32 -6.22
N LYS A 34 5.18 17.46 -6.92
CA LYS A 34 5.36 18.78 -6.28
C LYS A 34 4.36 18.89 -5.12
N PRO A 35 4.83 19.01 -3.87
CA PRO A 35 3.92 19.19 -2.76
C PRO A 35 3.35 20.60 -2.79
N ILE A 36 2.07 20.72 -3.10
CA ILE A 36 1.30 21.94 -2.88
C ILE A 36 0.86 21.90 -1.41
N PRO A 37 1.06 22.98 -0.63
CA PRO A 37 0.88 22.94 0.82
C PRO A 37 -0.53 22.49 1.24
N ILE A 38 -0.56 21.48 2.12
CA ILE A 38 -1.63 21.00 3.02
C ILE A 38 -2.96 20.54 2.37
N VAL A 39 -3.43 21.14 1.27
CA VAL A 39 -4.85 21.09 0.86
C VAL A 39 -5.12 20.33 -0.44
N ASP A 40 -4.13 19.91 -1.23
CA ASP A 40 -4.44 19.35 -2.57
C ASP A 40 -4.75 17.85 -2.57
N ASN A 41 -3.79 16.92 -2.55
CA ASN A 41 -4.12 15.51 -2.85
C ASN A 41 -4.77 14.75 -1.68
N MET A 42 -4.19 14.79 -0.47
CA MET A 42 -4.71 14.00 0.65
C MET A 42 -6.01 14.56 1.23
N ALA A 43 -6.15 15.89 1.28
CA ALA A 43 -7.40 16.51 1.74
C ALA A 43 -8.56 16.21 0.78
N ARG A 44 -8.31 16.10 -0.54
CA ARG A 44 -9.33 15.67 -1.51
C ARG A 44 -9.74 14.21 -1.32
N ILE A 45 -8.83 13.34 -0.90
CA ILE A 45 -9.17 11.96 -0.51
C ILE A 45 -10.03 11.97 0.76
N MET A 46 -9.65 12.72 1.79
CA MET A 46 -10.40 12.82 3.06
C MET A 46 -11.79 13.46 2.88
N LEU A 47 -11.91 14.48 2.03
CA LEU A 47 -13.17 15.14 1.68
C LEU A 47 -13.98 14.34 0.64
N ARG A 48 -13.58 13.10 0.32
CA ARG A 48 -14.21 12.20 -0.67
C ARG A 48 -14.40 12.83 -2.06
N MET A 49 -13.57 13.82 -2.40
CA MET A 49 -13.56 14.47 -3.73
C MET A 49 -12.75 13.70 -4.77
N ARG A 50 -11.90 12.75 -4.35
CA ARG A 50 -11.15 11.81 -5.21
C ARG A 50 -10.98 10.47 -4.50
N HIS A 51 -10.91 9.39 -5.27
CA HIS A 51 -10.62 8.08 -4.73
C HIS A 51 -9.11 7.88 -4.53
N ILE A 52 -8.73 7.08 -3.51
CA ILE A 52 -7.32 6.82 -3.19
C ILE A 52 -6.59 6.07 -4.33
N THR A 53 -7.31 5.23 -5.09
CA THR A 53 -6.75 4.50 -6.24
C THR A 53 -6.31 5.45 -7.34
N ASP A 54 -7.09 6.51 -7.60
CA ASP A 54 -6.80 7.45 -8.67
C ASP A 54 -5.51 8.23 -8.37
N ASP A 55 -5.34 8.65 -7.12
CA ASP A 55 -4.13 9.35 -6.69
C ASP A 55 -2.90 8.43 -6.72
N THR A 56 -3.06 7.19 -6.27
CA THR A 56 -2.03 6.15 -6.30
C THR A 56 -1.61 5.84 -7.73
N GLN A 57 -2.56 5.66 -8.65
CA GLN A 57 -2.31 5.36 -10.06
C GLN A 57 -1.68 6.57 -10.77
N LYS A 58 -2.13 7.78 -10.47
CA LYS A 58 -1.52 9.01 -10.99
C LYS A 58 -0.06 9.12 -10.57
N LEU A 59 0.26 8.85 -9.31
CA LEU A 59 1.64 8.88 -8.84
C LEU A 59 2.49 7.77 -9.48
N TYR A 60 1.94 6.55 -9.59
CA TYR A 60 2.60 5.43 -10.26
C TYR A 60 2.97 5.81 -11.70
N ASN A 61 2.04 6.44 -12.44
CA ASN A 61 2.25 6.81 -13.84
C ASN A 61 3.07 8.10 -14.06
N ALA A 62 3.22 8.96 -13.05
CA ALA A 62 3.84 10.29 -13.21
C ALA A 62 5.32 10.25 -13.64
N PHE A 63 6.04 9.20 -13.26
CA PHE A 63 7.48 9.08 -13.51
C PHE A 63 7.84 7.69 -14.04
N PRO A 64 7.51 7.36 -15.31
CA PRO A 64 7.57 5.99 -15.83
C PRO A 64 8.96 5.36 -15.77
N GLU A 65 10.01 6.14 -16.01
CA GLU A 65 11.41 5.67 -15.97
C GLU A 65 11.93 5.42 -14.54
N GLU A 66 11.23 5.91 -13.52
CA GLU A 66 11.67 5.78 -12.13
C GLU A 66 11.13 4.49 -11.51
N ARG A 67 12.06 3.70 -10.96
CA ARG A 67 11.83 2.45 -10.24
C ARG A 67 11.19 2.67 -8.86
N PHE A 68 11.37 3.85 -8.29
CA PHE A 68 10.74 4.27 -7.04
C PHE A 68 10.55 5.79 -7.00
N VAL A 69 9.53 6.25 -6.28
CA VAL A 69 9.16 7.67 -6.20
C VAL A 69 8.80 8.05 -4.77
N GLY A 70 9.14 9.27 -4.37
CA GLY A 70 8.77 9.83 -3.08
C GLY A 70 7.35 10.39 -3.08
N ARG A 71 6.62 10.18 -1.99
CA ARG A 71 5.33 10.81 -1.69
C ARG A 71 5.26 11.20 -0.22
N PHE A 72 4.35 12.12 0.10
CA PHE A 72 4.04 12.45 1.49
C PHE A 72 2.63 11.99 1.81
N GLU A 73 2.50 11.21 2.88
CA GLU A 73 1.23 10.92 3.54
C GLU A 73 1.10 11.87 4.72
N PHE A 74 0.33 12.94 4.58
CA PHE A 74 0.34 14.08 5.49
C PHE A 74 1.77 14.62 5.70
N LEU A 75 2.37 14.36 6.86
CA LEU A 75 3.73 14.76 7.23
C LEU A 75 4.75 13.63 7.07
N ASN A 76 4.30 12.41 6.76
CA ASN A 76 5.15 11.23 6.71
C ASN A 76 5.73 11.06 5.30
N PRO A 77 7.08 11.02 5.13
CA PRO A 77 7.69 10.70 3.85
C PRO A 77 7.56 9.19 3.59
N VAL A 78 7.05 8.81 2.43
CA VAL A 78 6.92 7.41 2.01
C VAL A 78 7.56 7.24 0.63
N VAL A 79 8.25 6.13 0.44
CA VAL A 79 8.78 5.74 -0.88
C VAL A 79 7.85 4.70 -1.47
N MET A 80 7.27 5.01 -2.62
CA MET A 80 6.53 4.04 -3.43
C MET A 80 7.52 3.32 -4.35
N ILE A 81 7.66 2.01 -4.14
CA ILE A 81 8.41 1.15 -5.06
C ILE A 81 7.48 0.75 -6.20
N LYS A 82 7.95 0.89 -7.44
CA LYS A 82 7.17 0.61 -8.65
C LYS A 82 7.73 -0.54 -9.50
N ASP A 83 9.04 -0.78 -9.39
CA ASP A 83 9.77 -1.79 -10.14
C ASP A 83 9.46 -3.20 -9.59
N ILE A 84 8.86 -4.05 -10.42
CA ILE A 84 8.39 -5.38 -10.01
C ILE A 84 9.54 -6.27 -9.51
N GLU A 85 10.73 -6.16 -10.10
CA GLU A 85 11.89 -6.93 -9.69
C GLU A 85 12.43 -6.47 -8.33
N LEU A 86 12.42 -5.15 -8.06
CA LEU A 86 12.73 -4.59 -6.76
C LEU A 86 11.69 -4.98 -5.71
N ILE A 87 10.39 -4.95 -6.05
CA ILE A 87 9.32 -5.41 -5.17
C ILE A 87 9.55 -6.88 -4.80
N LYS A 88 9.70 -7.77 -5.79
CA LYS A 88 9.98 -9.20 -5.55
C LYS A 88 11.23 -9.40 -4.70
N LYS A 89 12.31 -8.66 -4.98
CA LYS A 89 13.55 -8.75 -4.22
C LYS A 89 13.32 -8.38 -2.74
N ILE A 90 12.66 -7.25 -2.49
CA ILE A 90 12.31 -6.78 -1.14
C ILE A 90 11.38 -7.76 -0.42
N THR A 91 10.34 -8.26 -1.10
CA THR A 91 9.31 -9.07 -0.45
C THR A 91 9.67 -10.54 -0.30
N VAL A 92 10.63 -11.05 -1.07
CA VAL A 92 11.01 -12.47 -1.06
C VAL A 92 12.42 -12.69 -0.52
N LYS A 93 13.43 -12.03 -1.10
CA LYS A 93 14.84 -12.30 -0.78
C LYS A 93 15.32 -11.51 0.42
N ASP A 94 14.97 -10.22 0.45
CA ASP A 94 15.53 -9.26 1.41
C ASP A 94 14.51 -8.85 2.47
N PHE A 95 13.47 -9.66 2.68
CA PHE A 95 12.35 -9.38 3.59
C PHE A 95 12.80 -9.06 5.02
N GLU A 96 13.93 -9.62 5.46
CA GLU A 96 14.53 -9.34 6.77
C GLU A 96 14.91 -7.86 7.01
N HIS A 97 15.03 -7.05 5.96
CA HIS A 97 15.27 -5.60 6.07
C HIS A 97 13.96 -4.82 6.32
N PHE A 98 12.81 -5.47 6.15
CA PHE A 98 11.48 -4.87 6.08
C PHE A 98 10.44 -5.61 6.95
N LEU A 99 10.88 -6.20 8.07
CA LEU A 99 10.02 -7.01 8.94
C LEU A 99 8.88 -6.22 9.60
N ASP A 100 9.12 -4.94 9.88
CA ASP A 100 8.15 -4.09 10.57
C ASP A 100 7.17 -3.48 9.57
N HIS A 101 5.97 -3.20 10.06
CA HIS A 101 4.90 -2.55 9.30
C HIS A 101 4.57 -1.19 9.89
N ARG A 102 3.97 -0.32 9.09
CA ARG A 102 3.42 0.94 9.60
C ARG A 102 2.17 0.61 10.42
N SER A 103 2.19 0.85 11.72
CA SER A 103 0.97 0.76 12.52
C SER A 103 0.03 1.92 12.17
N ILE A 104 -1.24 1.61 11.95
CA ILE A 104 -2.29 2.59 11.67
C ILE A 104 -2.60 3.41 12.94
N VAL A 105 -2.46 2.80 14.12
CA VAL A 105 -2.72 3.45 15.41
C VAL A 105 -1.58 3.13 16.38
N ASN A 106 -1.18 4.11 17.20
CA ASN A 106 -0.17 3.89 18.22
C ASN A 106 -0.79 3.15 19.41
N GLU A 107 -0.11 2.14 19.94
CA GLU A 107 -0.52 1.40 21.14
C GLU A 107 -0.84 2.30 22.34
N ASN A 108 -0.11 3.42 22.48
CA ASN A 108 -0.33 4.38 23.55
C ASN A 108 -1.63 5.20 23.37
N VAL A 109 -2.21 5.19 22.17
CA VAL A 109 -3.44 5.91 21.84
C VAL A 109 -4.62 4.95 21.86
N ASP A 110 -4.46 3.77 21.25
CA ASP A 110 -5.45 2.70 21.27
C ASP A 110 -4.72 1.34 21.39
N PRO A 111 -4.80 0.69 22.56
CA PRO A 111 -4.18 -0.62 22.76
C PRO A 111 -4.76 -1.72 21.86
N PHE A 112 -6.02 -1.62 21.42
CA PHE A 112 -6.65 -2.61 20.55
C PHE A 112 -6.14 -2.49 19.11
N PHE A 113 -6.06 -1.28 18.56
CA PHE A 113 -5.58 -1.09 17.18
C PHE A 113 -4.06 -1.01 17.07
N GLY A 114 -3.36 -0.63 18.14
CA GLY A 114 -1.89 -0.53 18.17
C GLY A 114 -1.15 -1.83 18.45
N ARG A 115 -1.86 -2.87 18.92
CA ARG A 115 -1.34 -4.22 19.16
C ARG A 115 -1.97 -5.25 18.21
N ASN A 116 -1.88 -4.98 16.91
CA ASN A 116 -2.32 -5.93 15.89
C ASN A 116 -1.19 -6.91 15.48
N LEU A 117 -1.55 -8.03 14.83
CA LEU A 117 -0.63 -9.05 14.28
C LEU A 117 0.43 -8.50 13.33
N ILE A 118 0.13 -7.36 12.70
CA ILE A 118 1.01 -6.65 11.79
C ILE A 118 2.10 -5.88 12.58
N SER A 119 1.95 -5.73 13.90
CA SER A 119 2.74 -4.83 14.76
C SER A 119 3.19 -5.41 16.13
N LEU A 120 3.04 -6.71 16.43
CA LEU A 120 3.20 -7.28 17.79
C LEU A 120 4.39 -8.24 18.03
N LYS A 121 4.86 -8.31 19.30
CA LYS A 121 5.97 -9.17 19.78
C LYS A 121 5.62 -10.18 20.90
N VAL A 122 4.53 -10.03 21.68
CA VAL A 122 4.05 -10.99 22.72
C VAL A 122 2.52 -10.90 22.86
N TRP A 123 1.81 -12.00 23.15
CA TRP A 123 0.33 -12.07 23.18
C TRP A 123 -0.25 -11.93 24.60
N THR A 124 -1.23 -11.04 24.78
CA THR A 124 -2.14 -10.93 25.94
C THR A 124 -3.60 -11.20 25.53
N ASP A 125 -4.51 -11.44 26.49
CA ASP A 125 -5.93 -11.69 26.20
C ASP A 125 -6.59 -10.53 25.43
N ASN A 126 -6.23 -9.27 25.75
CA ASN A 126 -6.69 -8.10 25.00
C ASN A 126 -6.19 -8.11 23.55
N ASP A 127 -5.00 -8.63 23.30
CA ASP A 127 -4.44 -8.74 21.94
C ASP A 127 -5.18 -9.81 21.14
N ILE A 128 -5.64 -10.88 21.78
CA ILE A 128 -6.47 -11.93 21.16
C ILE A 128 -7.83 -11.34 20.75
N VAL A 129 -8.48 -10.59 21.64
CA VAL A 129 -9.76 -9.91 21.34
C VAL A 129 -9.58 -8.90 20.21
N ALA A 130 -8.50 -8.10 20.25
CA ALA A 130 -8.15 -7.17 19.19
C ALA A 130 -7.95 -7.89 17.84
N GLN A 131 -7.27 -9.04 17.82
CA GLN A 131 -7.09 -9.83 16.59
C GLN A 131 -8.42 -10.33 16.02
N ALA A 132 -9.34 -10.79 16.87
CA ALA A 132 -10.64 -11.27 16.41
C ALA A 132 -11.42 -10.15 15.69
N VAL A 133 -11.41 -8.94 16.26
CA VAL A 133 -12.03 -7.75 15.63
C VAL A 133 -11.32 -7.38 14.34
N LEU A 134 -9.99 -7.42 14.32
CA LEU A 134 -9.21 -7.10 13.12
C LEU A 134 -9.49 -8.10 11.99
N PHE A 135 -9.47 -9.41 12.26
CA PHE A 135 -9.78 -10.43 11.26
C PHE A 135 -11.18 -10.28 10.71
N PHE A 136 -12.14 -9.89 11.55
CA PHE A 136 -13.49 -9.58 11.10
C PHE A 136 -13.49 -8.41 10.11
N ILE A 137 -12.91 -7.26 10.47
CA ILE A 137 -12.92 -6.05 9.61
C ILE A 137 -12.10 -6.29 8.33
N ALA A 138 -10.86 -6.77 8.46
CA ALA A 138 -9.95 -6.97 7.34
C ALA A 138 -10.44 -8.06 6.38
N GLY A 139 -11.05 -9.13 6.91
CA GLY A 139 -11.63 -10.19 6.09
C GLY A 139 -12.96 -9.79 5.46
N PHE A 140 -13.81 -9.03 6.16
CA PHE A 140 -15.13 -8.66 5.66
C PHE A 140 -15.08 -7.66 4.51
N ASP A 141 -14.37 -6.54 4.67
CA ASP A 141 -14.37 -5.45 3.69
C ASP A 141 -13.69 -5.88 2.37
N THR A 142 -12.59 -6.64 2.46
CA THR A 142 -11.86 -7.12 1.29
C THR A 142 -12.64 -8.19 0.51
N ILE A 143 -13.25 -9.16 1.19
CA ILE A 143 -14.01 -10.23 0.55
C ILE A 143 -15.32 -9.68 -0.04
N SER A 144 -16.05 -8.83 0.69
CA SER A 144 -17.29 -8.24 0.19
C SER A 144 -17.06 -7.37 -1.05
N SER A 145 -15.99 -6.58 -1.08
CA SER A 145 -15.56 -5.82 -2.26
C SER A 145 -15.19 -6.74 -3.41
N ALA A 146 -14.34 -7.75 -3.18
CA ALA A 146 -13.94 -8.72 -4.21
C ALA A 146 -15.15 -9.47 -4.81
N MET A 147 -16.10 -9.91 -3.97
CA MET A 147 -17.33 -10.55 -4.40
C MET A 147 -18.23 -9.62 -5.21
N SER A 148 -18.35 -8.36 -4.80
CA SER A 148 -19.17 -7.37 -5.51
C SER A 148 -18.63 -7.11 -6.91
N PHE A 149 -17.32 -6.92 -7.05
CA PHE A 149 -16.67 -6.77 -8.36
C PHE A 149 -16.73 -8.06 -9.17
N ALA A 150 -16.54 -9.24 -8.56
CA ALA A 150 -16.67 -10.51 -9.26
C ALA A 150 -18.07 -10.70 -9.86
N LEU A 151 -19.12 -10.43 -9.08
CA LEU A 151 -20.51 -10.53 -9.55
C LEU A 151 -20.78 -9.52 -10.67
N HIS A 152 -20.27 -8.29 -10.55
CA HIS A 152 -20.38 -7.29 -11.60
C HIS A 152 -19.72 -7.76 -12.90
N GLU A 153 -18.45 -8.19 -12.84
CA GLU A 153 -17.71 -8.66 -14.02
C GLU A 153 -18.37 -9.88 -14.67
N ILE A 154 -18.85 -10.84 -13.88
CA ILE A 154 -19.55 -12.02 -14.40
C ILE A 154 -20.86 -11.62 -15.07
N ALA A 155 -21.63 -10.69 -14.50
CA ALA A 155 -22.88 -10.23 -15.08
C ALA A 155 -22.68 -9.43 -16.38
N MET A 156 -21.57 -8.73 -16.52
CA MET A 156 -21.22 -7.94 -17.70
C MET A 156 -20.63 -8.78 -18.85
N HIS A 157 -20.21 -10.03 -18.59
CA HIS A 157 -19.56 -10.92 -19.56
C HIS A 157 -20.31 -12.27 -19.65
N PRO A 158 -21.41 -12.34 -20.42
CA PRO A 158 -22.24 -13.54 -20.52
C PRO A 158 -21.49 -14.80 -20.95
N GLU A 159 -20.47 -14.67 -21.79
CA GLU A 159 -19.60 -15.77 -22.23
C GLU A 159 -18.77 -16.34 -21.07
N VAL A 160 -18.29 -15.48 -20.17
CA VAL A 160 -17.57 -15.88 -18.95
C VAL A 160 -18.54 -16.56 -17.99
N GLN A 161 -19.72 -15.99 -17.79
CA GLN A 161 -20.77 -16.56 -16.96
C GLN A 161 -21.17 -17.97 -17.43
N GLN A 162 -21.42 -18.14 -18.73
CA GLN A 162 -21.84 -19.41 -19.31
C GLN A 162 -20.76 -20.48 -19.16
N ARG A 163 -19.51 -20.14 -19.49
CA ARG A 163 -18.38 -21.07 -19.35
C ARG A 163 -18.12 -21.47 -17.90
N LEU A 164 -18.27 -20.53 -16.96
CA LEU A 164 -18.14 -20.80 -15.52
C LEU A 164 -19.27 -21.71 -15.03
N TYR A 165 -20.51 -21.44 -15.46
CA TYR A 165 -21.65 -22.27 -15.14
C TYR A 165 -21.47 -23.71 -15.64
N GLU A 166 -20.99 -23.90 -16.87
CA GLU A 166 -20.72 -25.22 -17.44
C GLU A 166 -19.67 -25.99 -16.64
N GLU A 167 -18.58 -25.34 -16.23
CA GLU A 167 -17.56 -25.98 -15.37
C GLU A 167 -18.18 -26.43 -14.04
N ILE A 168 -18.89 -25.52 -13.36
CA ILE A 168 -19.51 -25.80 -12.05
C ILE A 168 -20.55 -26.91 -12.16
N LYS A 169 -21.43 -26.86 -13.17
CA LYS A 169 -22.46 -27.86 -13.42
C LYS A 169 -21.85 -29.23 -13.70
N GLY A 170 -20.87 -29.30 -14.60
CA GLY A 170 -20.19 -30.55 -14.92
C GLY A 170 -19.47 -31.16 -13.71
N HIS A 171 -18.96 -30.32 -12.82
CA HIS A 171 -18.33 -30.78 -11.58
C HIS A 171 -19.37 -31.26 -10.54
N HIS A 172 -20.50 -30.57 -10.43
CA HIS A 172 -21.61 -30.94 -9.57
C HIS A 172 -22.17 -32.32 -9.94
N GLU A 173 -22.37 -32.57 -11.23
CA GLU A 173 -22.85 -33.85 -11.76
C GLU A 173 -21.87 -35.00 -11.46
N LYS A 174 -20.56 -34.77 -11.66
CA LYS A 174 -19.50 -35.77 -11.38
C LYS A 174 -19.41 -36.12 -9.90
N ASN A 175 -19.62 -35.15 -9.01
CA ASN A 175 -19.47 -35.34 -7.57
C ASN A 175 -20.80 -35.63 -6.84
N ARG A 176 -21.85 -36.01 -7.58
CA ARG A 176 -23.19 -36.29 -7.03
C ARG A 176 -23.71 -35.16 -6.13
N GLY A 177 -23.40 -33.93 -6.51
CA GLY A 177 -23.79 -32.72 -5.79
C GLY A 177 -22.99 -32.40 -4.51
N SER A 178 -21.94 -33.16 -4.18
CA SER A 178 -21.08 -32.85 -3.03
C SER A 178 -20.12 -31.70 -3.33
N LEU A 179 -20.28 -30.60 -2.60
CA LEU A 179 -19.39 -29.45 -2.62
C LEU A 179 -18.46 -29.53 -1.39
N ASN A 180 -17.21 -29.90 -1.62
CA ASN A 180 -16.19 -29.99 -0.58
C ASN A 180 -14.93 -29.21 -1.00
N TYR A 181 -13.98 -29.06 -0.08
CA TYR A 181 -12.75 -28.29 -0.29
C TYR A 181 -11.98 -28.73 -1.55
N ASN A 182 -11.80 -30.05 -1.73
CA ASN A 182 -11.08 -30.60 -2.87
C ASN A 182 -11.82 -30.36 -4.18
N SER A 183 -13.16 -30.46 -4.17
CA SER A 183 -13.99 -30.14 -5.33
C SER A 183 -13.78 -28.69 -5.78
N ILE A 184 -13.80 -27.72 -4.85
CA ILE A 184 -13.60 -26.30 -5.16
C ILE A 184 -12.20 -26.06 -5.76
N GLN A 185 -11.16 -26.63 -5.16
CA GLN A 185 -9.78 -26.46 -5.65
C GLN A 185 -9.55 -26.99 -7.07
N SER A 186 -10.40 -27.90 -7.55
CA SER A 186 -10.30 -28.46 -8.89
C SER A 186 -11.01 -27.65 -9.98
N LEU A 187 -11.78 -26.62 -9.61
CA LEU A 187 -12.46 -25.71 -10.52
C LEU A 187 -11.48 -24.69 -11.11
N LYS A 188 -10.80 -25.09 -12.19
CA LYS A 188 -9.73 -24.32 -12.81
C LYS A 188 -10.22 -23.00 -13.39
N TYR A 189 -11.37 -22.98 -14.05
CA TYR A 189 -11.90 -21.77 -14.66
C TYR A 189 -12.44 -20.80 -13.61
N LEU A 190 -13.04 -21.29 -12.52
CA LEU A 190 -13.35 -20.47 -11.34
C LEU A 190 -12.10 -19.77 -10.79
N ASP A 191 -10.99 -20.49 -10.61
CA ASP A 191 -9.71 -19.91 -10.16
C ASP A 191 -9.19 -18.82 -11.11
N MET A 192 -9.32 -19.04 -12.43
CA MET A 192 -8.99 -18.03 -13.44
C MET A 192 -9.88 -16.78 -13.31
N VAL A 193 -11.19 -16.95 -13.11
CA VAL A 193 -12.12 -15.82 -12.95
C VAL A 193 -11.78 -15.02 -11.69
N VAL A 194 -11.57 -15.69 -10.55
CA VAL A 194 -11.19 -15.03 -9.30
C VAL A 194 -9.85 -14.29 -9.45
N SER A 195 -8.85 -14.93 -10.08
CA SER A 195 -7.55 -14.32 -10.34
C SER A 195 -7.65 -13.07 -11.20
N GLU A 196 -8.47 -13.10 -12.26
CA GLU A 196 -8.64 -11.95 -13.14
C GLU A 196 -9.41 -10.80 -12.47
N VAL A 197 -10.43 -11.12 -11.64
CA VAL A 197 -11.10 -10.12 -10.80
C VAL A 197 -10.10 -9.46 -9.85
N LEU A 198 -9.27 -10.23 -9.15
CA LEU A 198 -8.26 -9.68 -8.24
C LEU A 198 -7.15 -8.92 -8.96
N ARG A 199 -6.86 -9.26 -10.23
CA ARG A 199 -5.91 -8.52 -11.08
C ARG A 199 -6.46 -7.14 -11.48
N MET A 200 -7.75 -7.05 -11.80
CA MET A 200 -8.43 -5.81 -12.20
C MET A 200 -8.79 -4.94 -10.98
N TRP A 201 -9.33 -5.57 -9.95
CA TRP A 201 -9.98 -4.95 -8.80
C TRP A 201 -9.35 -5.43 -7.50
N ALA A 202 -8.05 -5.20 -7.31
CA ALA A 202 -7.35 -5.56 -6.09
C ALA A 202 -7.93 -4.77 -4.89
N PRO A 203 -8.57 -5.43 -3.90
CA PRO A 203 -9.10 -4.71 -2.73
C PRO A 203 -7.96 -4.09 -1.89
N GLY A 204 -6.81 -4.76 -1.85
CA GLY A 204 -5.58 -4.22 -1.27
C GLY A 204 -4.80 -3.40 -2.29
N VAL A 205 -4.83 -2.06 -2.13
CA VAL A 205 -4.19 -1.12 -3.08
C VAL A 205 -2.71 -0.84 -2.79
N ALA A 206 -2.23 -1.18 -1.59
CA ALA A 206 -0.86 -0.93 -1.17
C ALA A 206 -0.42 -1.92 -0.09
N LEU A 207 0.90 -2.11 0.02
CA LEU A 207 1.54 -2.90 1.06
C LEU A 207 2.60 -2.04 1.76
N ASP A 208 2.32 -1.64 3.00
CA ASP A 208 3.25 -0.83 3.78
C ASP A 208 4.31 -1.68 4.48
N ARG A 209 5.55 -1.21 4.45
CA ARG A 209 6.72 -1.81 5.10
C ARG A 209 7.61 -0.73 5.69
N LEU A 210 8.24 -1.04 6.82
CA LEU A 210 9.25 -0.21 7.46
C LEU A 210 10.63 -0.85 7.30
N CYS A 211 11.55 -0.06 6.77
CA CYS A 211 12.94 -0.44 6.67
C CYS A 211 13.60 -0.36 8.05
N ILE A 212 14.06 -1.49 8.59
CA ILE A 212 14.69 -1.57 9.92
C ILE A 212 16.22 -1.58 9.86
N LYS A 213 16.79 -1.88 8.68
CA LYS A 213 18.23 -1.91 8.39
C LYS A 213 18.47 -1.20 7.07
N ASP A 214 19.52 -0.40 6.98
CA ASP A 214 19.88 0.33 5.76
C ASP A 214 19.87 -0.60 4.54
N TYR A 215 19.07 -0.25 3.55
CA TYR A 215 18.85 -1.07 2.36
C TYR A 215 19.11 -0.27 1.09
N ASN A 216 19.95 -0.80 0.20
CA ASN A 216 20.23 -0.19 -1.09
C ASN A 216 19.12 -0.55 -2.10
N LEU A 217 18.30 0.43 -2.47
CA LEU A 217 17.27 0.33 -3.52
C LEU A 217 17.89 0.27 -4.93
N GLY A 218 19.19 0.56 -5.03
CA GLY A 218 19.94 0.71 -6.26
C GLY A 218 19.63 2.03 -6.95
N LYS A 219 19.87 2.05 -8.26
CA LYS A 219 19.60 3.20 -9.11
C LYS A 219 18.10 3.41 -9.30
N PRO A 220 17.62 4.66 -9.30
CA PRO A 220 16.22 5.00 -9.53
C PRO A 220 15.82 4.81 -10.99
N ASN A 221 16.75 4.97 -11.94
CA ASN A 221 16.53 4.74 -13.37
C ASN A 221 17.86 4.33 -14.05
N LYS A 222 17.81 3.97 -15.34
CA LYS A 222 18.99 3.48 -16.08
C LYS A 222 20.08 4.55 -16.26
N GLN A 223 19.71 5.82 -16.29
CA GLN A 223 20.60 6.96 -16.52
C GLN A 223 21.28 7.44 -15.23
N ALA A 224 20.76 7.05 -14.07
CA ALA A 224 21.31 7.45 -12.79
C ALA A 224 22.71 6.87 -12.56
N THR A 225 23.57 7.70 -12.00
CA THR A 225 24.96 7.32 -11.67
C THR A 225 25.11 6.86 -10.23
N GLN A 226 24.15 7.21 -9.37
CA GLN A 226 24.19 6.96 -7.94
C GLN A 226 23.06 6.05 -7.48
N ASP A 227 23.39 5.26 -6.47
CA ASP A 227 22.48 4.38 -5.75
C ASP A 227 21.83 5.12 -4.57
N TYR A 228 20.65 4.63 -4.19
CA TYR A 228 19.86 5.22 -3.11
C TYR A 228 19.68 4.20 -1.99
N ILE A 229 20.02 4.63 -0.77
CA ILE A 229 19.79 3.84 0.44
C ILE A 229 18.53 4.36 1.12
N VAL A 230 17.63 3.45 1.50
CA VAL A 230 16.58 3.71 2.48
C VAL A 230 17.09 3.28 3.86
N SER A 231 17.13 4.20 4.81
CA SER A 231 17.54 3.95 6.20
C SER A 231 16.35 4.02 7.15
N ASN A 232 16.55 3.57 8.39
CA ASN A 232 15.52 3.48 9.42
C ASN A 232 14.69 4.78 9.54
N ARG A 233 13.36 4.66 9.43
CA ARG A 233 12.36 5.74 9.45
C ARG A 233 12.51 6.81 8.36
N TYR A 234 12.38 6.41 7.09
CA TYR A 234 11.97 7.30 5.98
C TYR A 234 13.07 8.14 5.29
N ILE A 235 14.34 7.91 5.59
CA ILE A 235 15.40 8.72 5.00
C ILE A 235 15.99 7.97 3.80
N VAL A 236 15.70 8.49 2.60
CA VAL A 236 16.42 8.08 1.40
C VAL A 236 17.63 8.99 1.23
N ARG A 237 18.85 8.44 1.18
CA ARG A 237 20.09 9.20 0.92
C ARG A 237 20.78 8.64 -0.32
N GLN A 238 21.38 9.53 -1.12
CA GLN A 238 22.30 9.13 -2.19
C GLN A 238 23.62 8.64 -1.58
N ILE A 239 24.15 7.55 -2.13
CA ILE A 239 25.53 7.15 -1.86
C ILE A 239 26.44 8.08 -2.65
N LYS A 240 27.21 8.93 -1.95
CA LYS A 240 28.38 9.55 -2.58
C LYS A 240 29.44 8.46 -2.73
N THR A 241 29.56 7.88 -3.91
CA THR A 241 30.71 7.05 -4.25
C THR A 241 31.92 7.97 -4.30
N TYR A 242 32.74 7.99 -3.25
CA TYR A 242 34.08 8.53 -3.36
C TYR A 242 34.84 7.58 -4.29
N LYS A 243 35.23 8.10 -5.47
CA LYS A 243 36.23 7.45 -6.31
C LYS A 243 37.60 7.60 -5.67
#